data_AF-A0A367Q7Z0-F1
#
_entry.id   AF-A0A367Q7Z0-F1
#
_cell.length_a   1.000
_cell.length_b   1.000
_cell.length_c   1.000
_cell.angle_alpha   90.00
_cell.angle_beta   90.00
_cell.angle_gamma   90.00
#
_symmetry.space_group_name_H-M   'P 1'
#
loop_
_entity.id
_entity.type
_entity.pdbx_description
1 polymer ?
#
loop_
_entity_poly.entity_id
_entity_poly.type
_entity_poly.pdbx_seq_one_letter_code
_entity_poly.pdbx_strand_id
1 'polypeptide(L)'
;MIYFPVEYFLTIYSLPPIAEVRFQKDYFSEYPQQIRVGSERSAVSYTRQPGYYAIHYNQPGKVAPGAILQLNEGAMSTTGYTYAIFPGEPNQSEKNKLSPVYTLEPNGSLAIPTGLVFIRFAEGVDVESQHEAINQAGYEIEQSLAYAPHAAWLRPRSGNIVDAIAGISRLEAIPNVENVELQMLMERSLKLGR
;
A
#
# COMPACT_ATOMS: atom_id res chain seq x y z
N MET A 1 -22.14 70.43 37.93
CA MET A 1 -22.08 69.21 38.75
C MET A 1 -23.29 68.37 38.40
N ILE A 2 -23.15 67.45 37.43
CA ILE A 2 -24.16 66.47 37.03
C ILE A 2 -23.42 65.14 36.83
N TYR A 3 -24.04 64.07 37.32
CA TYR A 3 -23.51 62.77 37.71
C TYR A 3 -23.62 61.75 36.55
N PHE A 4 -22.68 60.80 36.46
CA PHE A 4 -22.54 59.72 35.46
C PHE A 4 -23.63 58.61 35.59
N PRO A 5 -23.83 57.72 34.59
CA PRO A 5 -23.02 56.49 34.57
C PRO A 5 -22.48 56.09 33.18
N VAL A 6 -21.31 55.46 33.23
CA VAL A 6 -20.63 54.74 32.16
C VAL A 6 -21.33 53.40 31.96
N GLU A 7 -21.90 53.14 30.78
CA GLU A 7 -22.37 51.81 30.39
C GLU A 7 -21.18 51.00 29.84
N TYR A 8 -20.77 49.99 30.59
CA TYR A 8 -19.87 48.94 30.14
C TYR A 8 -20.63 47.99 29.20
N PHE A 9 -20.43 48.14 27.89
CA PHE A 9 -20.80 47.10 26.93
C PHE A 9 -19.75 45.98 26.98
N LEU A 10 -20.02 44.92 27.74
CA LEU A 10 -19.34 43.65 27.57
C LEU A 10 -19.99 42.91 26.40
N THR A 11 -19.42 43.05 25.21
CA THR A 11 -19.75 42.21 24.05
C THR A 11 -19.18 40.82 24.30
N ILE A 12 -20.03 39.89 24.76
CA ILE A 12 -19.69 38.47 24.83
C ILE A 12 -19.66 37.96 23.38
N TYR A 13 -18.46 37.79 22.83
CA TYR A 13 -18.28 37.08 21.56
C TYR A 13 -18.64 35.61 21.79
N SER A 14 -19.88 35.23 21.47
CA SER A 14 -20.26 33.84 21.32
C SER A 14 -19.52 33.29 20.10
N LEU A 15 -18.54 32.42 20.32
CA LEU A 15 -17.97 31.61 19.25
C LEU A 15 -19.13 30.88 18.54
N PRO A 16 -19.14 30.79 17.20
CA PRO A 16 -20.13 29.98 16.52
C PRO A 16 -20.02 28.54 17.04
N PRO A 17 -21.15 27.82 17.16
CA PRO A 17 -21.12 26.41 17.54
C PRO A 17 -20.15 25.70 16.62
N ILE A 18 -19.15 25.04 17.23
CA ILE A 18 -18.11 24.27 16.54
C ILE A 18 -18.85 23.38 15.53
N ALA A 19 -18.66 23.66 14.24
CA ALA A 19 -19.17 22.79 13.20
C ALA A 19 -18.69 21.37 13.54
N GLU A 20 -19.62 20.43 13.68
CA GLU A 20 -19.29 19.03 13.89
C GLU A 20 -18.25 18.64 12.84
N VAL A 21 -17.00 18.46 13.28
CA VAL A 21 -15.96 17.90 12.45
C VAL A 21 -16.40 16.46 12.22
N ARG A 22 -17.14 16.25 11.14
CA ARG A 22 -17.40 14.90 10.64
C ARG A 22 -16.04 14.33 10.30
N PHE A 23 -15.51 13.51 11.18
CA PHE A 23 -14.34 12.69 10.89
C PHE A 23 -14.71 11.85 9.67
N GLN A 24 -14.23 12.26 8.50
CA GLN A 24 -14.32 11.46 7.30
C GLN A 24 -13.61 10.15 7.62
N LYS A 25 -14.37 9.06 7.66
CA LYS A 25 -13.83 7.73 7.96
C LYS A 25 -12.78 7.42 6.90
N ASP A 26 -11.53 7.30 7.32
CA ASP A 26 -10.44 6.87 6.45
C ASP A 26 -10.75 5.46 5.94
N TYR A 27 -11.07 5.34 4.65
CA TYR A 27 -11.45 4.07 4.03
C TYR A 27 -10.34 3.03 4.14
N PHE A 28 -9.08 3.47 4.19
CA PHE A 28 -7.91 2.60 4.21
C PHE A 28 -7.21 2.60 5.58
N SER A 29 -7.93 2.86 6.68
CA SER A 29 -7.35 2.96 8.03
C SER A 29 -6.58 1.72 8.50
N GLU A 30 -6.85 0.55 7.93
CA GLU A 30 -6.15 -0.71 8.21
C GLU A 30 -4.77 -0.79 7.54
N TYR A 31 -4.53 0.02 6.52
CA TYR A 31 -3.25 0.11 5.84
C TYR A 31 -2.33 1.11 6.56
N PRO A 32 -1.03 0.80 6.72
CA PRO A 32 -0.12 1.70 7.40
C PRO A 32 0.09 2.99 6.60
N GLN A 33 0.41 4.08 7.31
CA GLN A 33 0.77 5.35 6.66
C GLN A 33 2.07 5.26 5.89
N GLN A 34 2.99 4.39 6.33
CA GLN A 34 4.30 4.23 5.73
C GLN A 34 4.67 2.75 5.61
N ILE A 35 5.24 2.38 4.48
CA ILE A 35 5.83 1.05 4.22
C ILE A 35 7.30 1.26 3.91
N ARG A 36 8.19 0.53 4.59
CA ARG A 36 9.63 0.61 4.35
C ARG A 36 10.00 -0.18 3.09
N VAL A 37 11.05 0.26 2.39
CA VAL A 37 11.60 -0.46 1.24
C VAL A 37 12.74 -1.36 1.69
N GLY A 38 12.60 -2.68 1.58
CA GLY A 38 13.63 -3.65 1.98
C GLY A 38 13.87 -3.70 3.50
N SER A 39 15.02 -4.26 3.90
CA SER A 39 15.39 -4.44 5.31
C SER A 39 15.82 -3.14 6.01
N GLU A 40 15.98 -3.19 7.35
CA GLU A 40 16.11 -2.07 8.30
C GLU A 40 17.06 -0.90 7.94
N ARG A 41 17.92 -1.02 6.92
CA ARG A 41 18.92 -0.03 6.53
C ARG A 41 18.50 0.93 5.42
N SER A 42 17.30 0.78 4.85
CA SER A 42 16.84 1.68 3.77
C SER A 42 16.20 2.96 4.34
N ALA A 43 16.68 4.11 3.88
CA ALA A 43 16.07 5.42 4.15
C ALA A 43 14.84 5.71 3.26
N VAL A 44 14.50 4.77 2.36
CA VAL A 44 13.42 4.94 1.39
C VAL A 44 12.15 4.30 1.94
N SER A 45 11.05 5.03 1.87
CA SER A 45 9.72 4.55 2.29
C SER A 45 8.66 4.95 1.27
N TYR A 46 7.61 4.15 1.22
CA TYR A 46 6.35 4.49 0.61
C TYR A 46 5.48 5.20 1.63
N THR A 47 4.99 6.39 1.32
CA THR A 47 4.02 7.11 2.16
C THR A 47 2.65 7.04 1.51
N ARG A 48 1.62 6.75 2.30
CA ARG A 48 0.25 6.62 1.81
C ARG A 48 -0.22 7.99 1.31
N GLN A 49 -0.67 8.05 0.06
CA GLN A 49 -1.06 9.28 -0.61
C GLN A 49 -2.58 9.48 -0.51
N PRO A 50 -3.07 10.46 0.27
CA PRO A 50 -4.50 10.73 0.38
C PRO A 50 -5.08 11.24 -0.95
N GLY A 51 -6.39 11.06 -1.13
CA GLY A 51 -7.10 11.53 -2.32
C GLY A 51 -6.91 10.66 -3.56
N TYR A 52 -6.34 9.46 -3.40
CA TYR A 52 -6.27 8.45 -4.45
C TYR A 52 -6.58 7.07 -3.89
N TYR A 53 -7.13 6.22 -4.75
CA TYR A 53 -7.33 4.80 -4.48
C TYR A 53 -7.02 3.97 -5.72
N ALA A 54 -6.71 2.69 -5.52
CA ALA A 54 -6.47 1.75 -6.60
C ALA A 54 -7.54 0.66 -6.64
N ILE A 55 -7.98 0.30 -7.85
CA ILE A 55 -8.81 -0.87 -8.13
C ILE A 55 -7.93 -1.94 -8.78
N HIS A 56 -8.06 -3.17 -8.28
CA HIS A 56 -7.38 -4.37 -8.78
C HIS A 56 -8.36 -5.19 -9.61
N TYR A 57 -8.14 -5.24 -10.92
CA TYR A 57 -8.96 -5.98 -11.87
C TYR A 57 -8.34 -7.36 -12.14
N ASN A 58 -9.16 -8.39 -11.97
CA ASN A 58 -8.78 -9.80 -12.21
C ASN A 58 -8.80 -10.19 -13.70
N GLN A 59 -9.06 -9.23 -14.60
CA GLN A 59 -9.03 -9.44 -16.05
C GLN A 59 -8.42 -8.21 -16.73
N PRO A 60 -7.49 -8.41 -17.67
CA PRO A 60 -6.86 -7.30 -18.37
C PRO A 60 -7.83 -6.64 -19.36
N GLY A 61 -7.77 -5.32 -19.47
CA GLY A 61 -8.36 -4.57 -20.59
C GLY A 61 -9.76 -3.96 -20.40
N LYS A 62 -10.36 -4.04 -19.20
CA LYS A 62 -11.58 -3.27 -18.87
C LYS A 62 -11.42 -2.48 -17.58
N VAL A 63 -10.78 -1.32 -17.69
CA VAL A 63 -10.70 -0.34 -16.60
C VAL A 63 -11.89 0.61 -16.69
N ALA A 64 -12.47 0.95 -15.54
CA ALA A 64 -13.55 1.94 -15.49
C ALA A 64 -13.06 3.32 -15.96
N PRO A 65 -13.91 4.13 -16.61
CA PRO A 65 -13.54 5.49 -16.99
C PRO A 65 -13.18 6.32 -15.74
N GLY A 66 -12.24 7.26 -15.90
CA GLY A 66 -11.78 8.14 -14.81
C GLY A 66 -10.50 7.69 -14.11
N ALA A 67 -9.90 6.57 -14.53
CA ALA A 67 -8.56 6.19 -14.09
C ALA A 67 -7.52 7.21 -14.59
N ILE A 68 -6.63 7.65 -13.70
CA ILE A 68 -5.51 8.54 -14.03
C ILE A 68 -4.22 7.78 -14.37
N LEU A 69 -4.14 6.50 -13.98
CA LEU A 69 -3.03 5.61 -14.30
C LEU A 69 -3.55 4.17 -14.41
N GLN A 70 -3.04 3.43 -15.39
CA GLN A 70 -3.26 1.99 -15.53
C GLN A 70 -1.93 1.26 -15.56
N LEU A 71 -1.77 0.27 -14.68
CA LEU A 71 -0.59 -0.59 -14.59
C LEU A 71 -1.03 -2.02 -14.89
N ASN A 72 -0.32 -2.69 -15.80
CA ASN A 72 -0.58 -4.08 -16.14
C ASN A 72 0.56 -4.94 -15.60
N GLU A 73 0.20 -5.98 -14.86
CA GLU A 73 1.13 -6.98 -14.37
C GLU A 73 0.88 -8.31 -15.07
N GLY A 74 1.94 -9.04 -15.43
CA GLY A 74 1.81 -10.36 -16.03
C GLY A 74 1.44 -10.35 -17.52
N ALA A 75 1.83 -9.33 -18.30
CA ALA A 75 1.63 -9.27 -19.76
C ALA A 75 2.20 -10.46 -20.58
N MET A 76 2.88 -11.42 -19.94
CA MET A 76 3.34 -12.68 -20.55
C MET A 76 2.64 -13.94 -20.01
N SER A 77 1.70 -13.81 -19.08
CA SER A 77 0.92 -14.93 -18.51
C SER A 77 -0.55 -14.80 -18.86
N THR A 78 -1.21 -15.92 -19.11
CA THR A 78 -2.62 -16.07 -19.50
C THR A 78 -3.63 -15.53 -18.46
N THR A 79 -3.13 -15.05 -17.30
CA THR A 79 -3.88 -14.51 -16.17
C THR A 79 -3.31 -13.14 -15.76
N GLY A 80 -3.45 -12.13 -16.63
CA GLY A 80 -2.95 -10.78 -16.35
C GLY A 80 -3.81 -10.04 -15.32
N TYR A 81 -3.17 -9.25 -14.46
CA TYR A 81 -3.87 -8.31 -13.58
C TYR A 81 -3.73 -6.89 -14.13
N THR A 82 -4.79 -6.11 -14.03
CA THR A 82 -4.76 -4.68 -14.31
C THR A 82 -5.06 -3.94 -13.03
N TYR A 83 -4.25 -2.94 -12.72
CA TYR A 83 -4.41 -2.05 -11.59
C TYR A 83 -4.67 -0.66 -12.13
N ALA A 84 -5.64 0.05 -11.57
CA ALA A 84 -5.91 1.41 -11.98
C ALA A 84 -6.07 2.34 -10.80
N ILE A 85 -5.49 3.54 -10.92
CA ILE A 85 -5.55 4.58 -9.90
C ILE A 85 -6.63 5.59 -10.26
N PHE A 86 -7.44 5.95 -9.28
CA PHE A 86 -8.51 6.93 -9.38
C PHE A 86 -8.33 8.02 -8.33
N PRO A 87 -8.69 9.27 -8.63
CA PRO A 87 -8.73 10.33 -7.65
C PRO A 87 -9.99 10.22 -6.76
N GLY A 88 -9.89 10.71 -5.53
CA GLY A 88 -10.98 10.77 -4.56
C GLY A 88 -11.07 9.54 -3.67
N GLU A 89 -12.30 9.22 -3.27
CA GLU A 89 -12.62 8.10 -2.37
C GLU A 89 -13.28 6.96 -3.15
N PRO A 90 -13.08 5.70 -2.73
CA PRO A 90 -13.74 4.56 -3.36
C PRO A 90 -15.27 4.64 -3.30
N ASN A 91 -15.92 4.22 -4.38
CA ASN A 91 -17.36 4.01 -4.38
C ASN A 91 -17.70 2.77 -3.52
N GLN A 92 -18.64 2.89 -2.59
CA GLN A 92 -19.09 1.78 -1.74
C GLN A 92 -19.68 0.59 -2.53
N SER A 93 -20.09 0.80 -3.77
CA SER A 93 -20.59 -0.25 -4.67
C SER A 93 -19.50 -0.96 -5.48
N GLU A 94 -18.24 -0.57 -5.35
CA GLU A 94 -17.12 -1.25 -6.01
C GLU A 94 -16.98 -2.67 -5.47
N LYS A 95 -16.88 -3.64 -6.37
CA LYS A 95 -16.81 -5.08 -6.03
C LYS A 95 -15.40 -5.64 -6.22
N ASN A 96 -14.57 -4.96 -6.99
CA ASN A 96 -13.17 -5.31 -7.15
C ASN A 96 -12.40 -4.98 -5.87
N LYS A 97 -11.21 -5.57 -5.75
CA LYS A 97 -10.33 -5.32 -4.60
C LYS A 97 -9.79 -3.89 -4.66
N LEU A 98 -9.87 -3.22 -3.51
CA LEU A 98 -9.44 -1.84 -3.32
C LEU A 98 -8.19 -1.79 -2.45
N SER A 99 -7.28 -0.87 -2.77
CA SER A 99 -6.13 -0.56 -1.92
C SER A 99 -5.84 0.94 -1.93
N PRO A 100 -5.16 1.47 -0.91
CA PRO A 100 -4.63 2.82 -1.00
C PRO A 100 -3.52 2.88 -2.05
N VAL A 101 -3.19 4.11 -2.44
CA VAL A 101 -2.03 4.43 -3.26
C VAL A 101 -0.95 5.01 -2.36
N TYR A 102 0.30 4.72 -2.68
CA TYR A 102 1.46 5.28 -2.00
C TYR A 102 2.33 6.09 -2.97
N THR A 103 3.20 6.92 -2.43
CA THR A 103 4.29 7.61 -3.14
C THR A 103 5.61 7.14 -2.56
N LEU A 104 6.58 6.86 -3.42
CA LEU A 104 7.95 6.58 -2.97
C LEU A 104 8.62 7.90 -2.59
N GLU A 105 8.90 8.14 -1.31
CA GLU A 105 9.51 9.41 -0.87
C GLU A 105 10.99 9.53 -1.31
N PRO A 106 11.49 10.75 -1.59
CA PRO A 106 10.82 12.05 -1.43
C PRO A 106 10.11 12.63 -2.67
N ASN A 107 10.15 11.98 -3.84
CA ASN A 107 9.62 12.55 -5.10
C ASN A 107 9.12 11.49 -6.10
N GLY A 108 8.75 10.32 -5.61
CA GLY A 108 8.53 9.14 -6.43
C GLY A 108 7.13 9.01 -6.99
N SER A 109 7.02 8.13 -7.96
CA SER A 109 5.78 7.84 -8.68
C SER A 109 4.72 7.19 -7.77
N LEU A 110 3.46 7.28 -8.19
CA LEU A 110 2.37 6.56 -7.54
C LEU A 110 2.61 5.06 -7.61
N ALA A 111 2.41 4.40 -6.47
CA ALA A 111 2.71 3.00 -6.24
C ALA A 111 1.49 2.28 -5.65
N ILE A 112 1.21 1.07 -6.16
CA ILE A 112 0.09 0.24 -5.75
C ILE A 112 0.64 -1.04 -5.13
N PRO A 113 0.29 -1.37 -3.87
CA PRO A 113 0.67 -2.66 -3.28
C PRO A 113 -0.17 -3.78 -3.91
N THR A 114 0.47 -4.84 -4.40
CA THR A 114 -0.27 -5.98 -5.00
C THR A 114 -0.67 -7.02 -3.95
N GLY A 115 0.06 -7.06 -2.84
CA GLY A 115 -0.03 -8.11 -1.82
C GLY A 115 0.91 -9.30 -2.08
N LEU A 116 1.66 -9.31 -3.18
CA LEU A 116 2.77 -10.24 -3.36
C LEU A 116 3.99 -9.75 -2.58
N VAL A 117 4.72 -10.69 -1.99
CA VAL A 117 5.94 -10.43 -1.21
C VAL A 117 7.07 -11.26 -1.80
N PHE A 118 8.15 -10.60 -2.19
CA PHE A 118 9.38 -11.27 -2.57
C PHE A 118 10.14 -11.67 -1.31
N ILE A 119 10.60 -12.91 -1.23
CA ILE A 119 11.52 -13.38 -0.20
C ILE A 119 12.81 -13.88 -0.84
N ARG A 120 13.94 -13.59 -0.21
CA ARG A 120 15.24 -14.16 -0.55
C ARG A 120 15.93 -14.68 0.70
N PHE A 121 16.31 -15.95 0.67
CA PHE A 121 17.18 -16.57 1.65
C PHE A 121 18.65 -16.48 1.22
N ALA A 122 19.54 -16.76 2.16
CA ALA A 122 20.97 -16.91 1.90
C ALA A 122 21.22 -18.00 0.84
N GLU A 123 22.29 -17.81 0.07
CA GLU A 123 22.68 -18.77 -0.95
C GLU A 123 22.87 -20.18 -0.34
N GLY A 124 22.34 -21.21 -0.99
CA GLY A 124 22.34 -22.59 -0.51
C GLY A 124 21.16 -22.97 0.39
N VAL A 125 20.29 -22.03 0.76
CA VAL A 125 19.01 -22.32 1.44
C VAL A 125 17.88 -22.29 0.43
N ASP A 126 17.32 -23.45 0.12
CA ASP A 126 16.19 -23.58 -0.79
C ASP A 126 14.88 -23.11 -0.15
N VAL A 127 14.06 -22.33 -0.87
CA VAL A 127 12.78 -21.83 -0.36
C VAL A 127 11.85 -22.97 0.00
N GLU A 128 11.81 -24.04 -0.78
CA GLU A 128 10.94 -25.19 -0.51
C GLU A 128 11.28 -25.85 0.83
N SER A 129 12.57 -25.84 1.22
CA SER A 129 13.00 -26.34 2.53
C SER A 129 12.47 -25.51 3.70
N GLN A 130 12.05 -24.26 3.45
CA GLN A 130 11.52 -23.32 4.44
C GLN A 130 9.99 -23.20 4.40
N HIS A 131 9.32 -24.04 3.61
CA HIS A 131 7.87 -23.98 3.39
C HIS A 131 7.05 -23.97 4.69
N GLU A 132 7.42 -24.78 5.70
CA GLU A 132 6.72 -24.79 6.99
C GLU A 132 6.87 -23.47 7.74
N ALA A 133 8.08 -22.90 7.80
CA ALA A 133 8.32 -21.62 8.45
C ALA A 133 7.57 -20.47 7.76
N ILE A 134 7.54 -20.47 6.42
CA ILE A 134 6.78 -19.52 5.60
C ILE A 134 5.28 -19.60 5.91
N ASN A 135 4.75 -20.83 5.99
CA ASN A 135 3.34 -21.07 6.34
C ASN A 135 3.00 -20.60 7.75
N GLN A 136 3.89 -20.82 8.72
CA GLN A 136 3.73 -20.35 10.09
C GLN A 136 3.78 -18.82 10.18
N ALA A 137 4.55 -18.15 9.30
CA ALA A 137 4.56 -16.69 9.19
C ALA A 137 3.28 -16.10 8.57
N GLY A 138 2.40 -16.94 8.01
CA GLY A 138 1.10 -16.57 7.44
C GLY A 138 1.09 -16.46 5.91
N TYR A 139 2.11 -16.97 5.23
CA TYR A 139 2.27 -16.87 3.77
C TYR A 139 2.25 -18.24 3.12
N GLU A 140 1.99 -18.26 1.83
CA GLU A 140 2.20 -19.43 0.97
C GLU A 140 3.05 -19.03 -0.23
N ILE A 141 3.77 -20.01 -0.79
CA ILE A 141 4.59 -19.82 -1.98
C ILE A 141 3.66 -19.72 -3.20
N GLU A 142 3.62 -18.54 -3.82
CA GLU A 142 2.89 -18.32 -5.08
C GLU A 142 3.74 -18.79 -6.27
N GLN A 143 5.04 -18.47 -6.26
CA GLN A 143 5.95 -18.84 -7.33
C GLN A 143 7.40 -18.98 -6.84
N SER A 144 7.95 -20.19 -6.98
CA SER A 144 9.38 -20.44 -6.85
C SER A 144 10.12 -20.09 -8.15
N LEU A 145 11.30 -19.47 -8.04
CA LEU A 145 12.08 -19.04 -9.20
C LEU A 145 13.07 -20.14 -9.60
N ALA A 146 12.83 -20.82 -10.72
CA ALA A 146 13.66 -21.96 -11.15
C ALA A 146 15.16 -21.61 -11.30
N TYR A 147 15.48 -20.36 -11.63
CA TYR A 147 16.87 -19.87 -11.76
C TYR A 147 17.46 -19.38 -10.44
N ALA A 148 16.66 -19.27 -9.38
CA ALA A 148 17.04 -18.75 -8.06
C ALA A 148 16.25 -19.50 -6.97
N PRO A 149 16.60 -20.76 -6.65
CA PRO A 149 15.83 -21.61 -5.72
C PRO A 149 15.76 -21.05 -4.29
N HIS A 150 16.68 -20.16 -3.93
CA HIS A 150 16.69 -19.44 -2.65
C HIS A 150 15.75 -18.22 -2.64
N ALA A 151 14.95 -18.00 -3.68
CA ALA A 151 14.04 -16.87 -3.80
C ALA A 151 12.66 -17.26 -4.37
N ALA A 152 11.63 -16.58 -3.90
CA ALA A 152 10.26 -16.83 -4.34
C ALA A 152 9.36 -15.60 -4.19
N TRP A 153 8.25 -15.62 -4.92
CA TRP A 153 7.09 -14.80 -4.64
C TRP A 153 6.15 -15.53 -3.71
N LEU A 154 5.75 -14.83 -2.65
CA LEU A 154 4.81 -15.26 -1.64
C LEU A 154 3.53 -14.45 -1.73
N ARG A 155 2.45 -15.02 -1.18
CA ARG A 155 1.20 -14.29 -0.93
C ARG A 155 0.70 -14.58 0.47
N PRO A 156 -0.07 -13.67 1.10
CA PRO A 156 -0.69 -13.94 2.39
C PRO A 156 -1.76 -15.01 2.22
N ARG A 157 -1.81 -15.98 3.15
CA ARG A 157 -2.82 -17.05 3.13
C ARG A 157 -4.26 -16.54 3.26
N SER A 158 -4.44 -15.33 3.81
CA SER A 158 -5.74 -14.67 3.91
C SER A 158 -6.22 -14.06 2.59
N GLY A 159 -5.34 -13.87 1.61
CA GLY A 159 -5.61 -13.11 0.37
C GLY A 159 -5.66 -11.59 0.54
N ASN A 160 -5.52 -11.06 1.76
CA ASN A 160 -5.63 -9.63 2.06
C ASN A 160 -4.27 -8.92 2.00
N ILE A 161 -4.20 -7.77 1.33
CA ILE A 161 -2.96 -6.99 1.21
C ILE A 161 -2.48 -6.47 2.56
N VAL A 162 -3.41 -6.09 3.45
CA VAL A 162 -3.08 -5.62 4.80
C VAL A 162 -2.26 -6.67 5.55
N ASP A 163 -2.64 -7.95 5.46
CA ASP A 163 -1.93 -9.05 6.11
C ASP A 163 -0.55 -9.29 5.47
N ALA A 164 -0.42 -9.08 4.16
CA ALA A 164 0.88 -9.12 3.47
C ALA A 164 1.83 -8.03 3.96
N ILE A 165 1.32 -6.86 4.33
CA ILE A 165 2.16 -5.77 4.84
C ILE A 165 2.51 -6.04 6.31
N ALA A 166 1.52 -6.37 7.12
CA ALA A 166 1.69 -6.59 8.57
C ALA A 166 2.56 -7.82 8.89
N GLY A 167 2.60 -8.81 8.01
CA GLY A 167 3.35 -10.05 8.22
C GLY A 167 4.84 -9.99 7.82
N ILE A 168 5.33 -8.89 7.22
CA ILE A 168 6.71 -8.80 6.71
C ILE A 168 7.74 -9.10 7.82
N SER A 169 7.57 -8.54 9.00
CA SER A 169 8.50 -8.74 10.12
C SER A 169 8.58 -10.21 10.59
N ARG A 170 7.50 -10.99 10.41
CA ARG A 170 7.52 -12.44 10.70
C ARG A 170 8.33 -13.21 9.67
N LEU A 171 8.31 -12.79 8.40
CA LEU A 171 9.16 -13.38 7.36
C LEU A 171 10.63 -13.01 7.60
N GLU A 172 10.92 -11.75 7.93
CA GLU A 172 12.28 -11.30 8.25
C GLU A 172 12.90 -12.04 9.44
N ALA A 173 12.07 -12.54 10.36
CA ALA A 173 12.50 -13.31 11.52
C ALA A 173 12.84 -14.79 11.20
N ILE A 174 12.54 -15.29 10.00
CA ILE A 174 12.90 -16.67 9.62
C ILE A 174 14.43 -16.75 9.45
N PRO A 175 15.09 -17.78 10.00
CA PRO A 175 16.54 -17.94 9.85
C PRO A 175 16.99 -17.92 8.39
N ASN A 176 18.13 -17.27 8.14
CA ASN A 176 18.76 -17.12 6.83
C ASN A 176 17.98 -16.29 5.81
N VAL A 177 16.92 -15.58 6.19
CA VAL A 177 16.31 -14.58 5.32
C VAL A 177 17.25 -13.38 5.18
N GLU A 178 17.55 -13.03 3.94
CA GLU A 178 18.37 -11.86 3.60
C GLU A 178 17.53 -10.66 3.20
N ASN A 179 16.40 -10.90 2.53
CA ASN A 179 15.53 -9.84 2.03
C ASN A 179 14.07 -10.26 2.01
N VAL A 180 13.20 -9.34 2.40
CA VAL A 180 11.75 -9.42 2.23
C VAL A 180 11.30 -8.09 1.64
N GLU A 181 10.53 -8.12 0.56
CA GLU A 181 10.07 -6.90 -0.10
C GLU A 181 8.64 -7.05 -0.62
N LEU A 182 7.77 -6.13 -0.23
CA LEU A 182 6.43 -6.04 -0.79
C LEU A 182 6.52 -5.57 -2.25
N GLN A 183 5.83 -6.26 -3.14
CA GLN A 183 5.72 -5.81 -4.52
C GLN A 183 4.85 -4.55 -4.62
N MET A 184 5.46 -3.50 -5.15
CA MET A 184 4.83 -2.22 -5.41
C MET A 184 4.84 -1.95 -6.91
N LEU A 185 3.66 -1.87 -7.53
CA LEU A 185 3.54 -1.53 -8.93
C LEU A 185 3.57 -0.02 -9.10
N MET A 186 4.49 0.44 -9.94
CA MET A 186 4.66 1.84 -10.30
C MET A 186 4.71 1.97 -11.81
N GLU A 187 4.40 3.16 -12.33
CA GLU A 187 4.68 3.47 -13.72
C GLU A 187 6.18 3.32 -13.98
N ARG A 188 6.54 2.55 -15.01
CA ARG A 188 7.94 2.48 -15.45
C ARG A 188 8.29 3.84 -16.02
N SER A 189 8.99 4.67 -15.25
CA SER A 189 9.72 5.77 -15.85
C SER A 189 10.78 5.15 -16.77
N LEU A 190 10.60 5.31 -18.08
CA LEU A 190 11.73 5.18 -19.00
C LEU A 190 12.75 6.20 -18.53
N LYS A 191 13.84 5.74 -17.90
CA LYS A 191 15.07 6.53 -17.87
C LYS A 191 15.41 6.79 -19.32
N LEU A 192 15.05 7.96 -19.84
CA LEU A 192 15.70 8.55 -21.00
C LEU A 192 17.16 8.64 -20.61
N GLY A 193 17.95 7.68 -21.10
CA GLY A 193 19.38 7.69 -20.90
C GLY A 193 19.93 8.93 -21.59
N ARG A 194 20.34 9.92 -20.80
CA ARG A 194 21.58 10.71 -20.92
C ARG A 194 21.60 11.83 -19.89
#